data_AF-A0AA87MJD8-F1
#
_entry.id   AF-A0AA87MJD8-F1
#
_cell.length_a   1.000
_cell.length_b   1.000
_cell.length_c   1.000
_cell.angle_alpha   90.00
_cell.angle_beta   90.00
_cell.angle_gamma   90.00
#
_symmetry.space_group_name_H-M   'P 1'
#
loop_
_entity.id
_entity.type
_entity.pdbx_description
1 polymer ?
#
loop_
_entity_poly.entity_id
_entity_poly.type
_entity_poly.pdbx_seq_one_letter_code
_entity_poly.pdbx_strand_id
1 'polypeptide(L)'
;MNQDLIFQQIGQVTQIAKNKGLSEKDASNEAYTFVKGLLSKTSEIIQKNPSLNKELIFHQMSTQAFGLYHSKDETEEILESVFKSISEQINLSKILSQEFSNLK
;
A
#
# COMPACT_ATOMS: atom_id res chain seq x y z
N MET A 1 6.81 11.60 -4.88
CA MET A 1 6.32 10.26 -5.24
C MET A 1 7.28 9.74 -6.27
N ASN A 2 8.04 8.73 -5.87
CA ASN A 2 9.13 8.17 -6.64
C ASN A 2 8.59 7.25 -7.75
N GLN A 3 8.97 7.54 -9.01
CA GLN A 3 8.57 6.73 -10.16
C GLN A 3 9.14 5.31 -10.11
N ASP A 4 10.38 5.15 -9.62
CA ASP A 4 11.04 3.84 -9.50
C ASP A 4 10.29 2.94 -8.52
N LEU A 5 9.82 3.52 -7.42
CA LEU A 5 8.98 2.80 -6.45
C LEU A 5 7.66 2.35 -7.09
N ILE A 6 6.98 3.22 -7.83
CA ILE A 6 5.74 2.86 -8.53
C ILE A 6 6.00 1.75 -9.55
N PHE A 7 7.06 1.88 -10.35
CA PHE A 7 7.46 0.87 -11.33
C PHE A 7 7.72 -0.49 -10.66
N GLN A 8 8.46 -0.49 -9.55
CA GLN A 8 8.71 -1.69 -8.76
C GLN A 8 7.39 -2.33 -8.29
N GLN A 9 6.45 -1.53 -7.77
CA GLN A 9 5.17 -2.06 -7.30
C GLN A 9 4.31 -2.65 -8.42
N ILE A 10 4.25 -1.99 -9.59
CA ILE A 10 3.55 -2.52 -10.76
C ILE A 10 4.16 -3.86 -11.16
N GLY A 11 5.48 -3.95 -11.29
CA GLY A 11 6.17 -5.19 -11.67
C GLY A 11 5.88 -6.36 -10.73
N GLN A 12 5.85 -6.11 -9.41
CA GLN A 12 5.52 -7.14 -8.43
C GLN A 12 4.08 -7.64 -8.56
N VAL A 13 3.10 -6.74 -8.69
CA VAL A 13 1.69 -7.13 -8.84
C VAL A 13 1.46 -7.85 -10.15
N THR A 14 2.05 -7.38 -11.26
CA THR A 14 1.96 -8.04 -12.56
C THR A 14 2.48 -9.48 -12.49
N GLN A 15 3.60 -9.71 -11.80
CA GLN A 15 4.11 -11.06 -11.65
C GLN A 15 3.18 -11.96 -10.83
N ILE A 16 2.58 -11.45 -9.76
CA ILE A 16 1.59 -12.21 -8.96
C ILE A 16 0.35 -12.54 -9.81
N ALA A 17 -0.17 -11.55 -10.55
CA ALA A 17 -1.33 -11.71 -11.43
C ALA A 17 -1.09 -12.74 -12.54
N LYS A 18 0.11 -12.76 -13.13
CA LYS A 18 0.53 -13.81 -14.07
C LYS A 18 0.57 -15.19 -13.42
N ASN A 19 1.07 -15.28 -12.18
CA ASN A 19 1.07 -16.55 -11.43
C ASN A 19 -0.35 -17.06 -11.12
N LYS A 20 -1.35 -16.18 -11.13
CA LYS A 20 -2.79 -16.54 -11.04
C LYS A 20 -3.41 -16.94 -12.39
N GLY A 21 -2.64 -16.94 -13.47
CA GLY A 21 -3.07 -17.40 -14.80
C GLY A 21 -3.52 -16.30 -15.76
N LEU A 22 -3.38 -15.02 -15.41
CA LEU A 22 -3.71 -13.93 -16.32
C LEU A 22 -2.68 -13.79 -17.45
N SER A 23 -3.14 -13.27 -18.59
CA SER A 23 -2.26 -12.88 -19.70
C SER A 23 -1.38 -11.71 -19.30
N GLU A 24 -0.26 -11.49 -20.01
CA GLU A 24 0.64 -10.34 -19.78
C GLU A 24 -0.12 -9.01 -19.76
N LYS A 25 -1.05 -8.83 -20.72
CA LYS A 25 -1.83 -7.62 -20.88
C LYS A 25 -2.81 -7.44 -19.72
N ASP A 26 -3.53 -8.49 -19.36
CA ASP A 26 -4.53 -8.42 -18.29
C ASP A 26 -3.85 -8.23 -16.93
N ALA A 27 -2.76 -8.95 -16.66
CA ALA A 27 -1.94 -8.79 -15.48
C ALA A 27 -1.36 -7.37 -15.34
N SER A 28 -0.93 -6.77 -16.46
CA SER A 28 -0.42 -5.38 -16.46
C SER A 28 -1.52 -4.37 -16.16
N ASN A 29 -2.71 -4.54 -16.76
CA ASN A 29 -3.86 -3.67 -16.53
C ASN A 29 -4.39 -3.75 -15.09
N GLU A 30 -4.42 -4.97 -14.54
CA GLU A 30 -4.83 -5.20 -13.16
C GLU A 30 -3.82 -4.60 -12.19
N ALA A 31 -2.52 -4.83 -12.41
CA ALA A 31 -1.47 -4.22 -11.62
C ALA A 31 -1.52 -2.69 -11.63
N TYR A 32 -1.73 -2.08 -12.80
CA TYR A 32 -1.92 -0.63 -12.90
C TYR A 32 -3.10 -0.15 -12.05
N THR A 33 -4.24 -0.82 -12.16
CA THR A 33 -5.46 -0.46 -11.43
C THR A 33 -5.27 -0.60 -9.92
N PHE A 34 -4.67 -1.70 -9.49
CA PHE A 34 -4.37 -2.00 -8.09
C PHE A 34 -3.42 -0.97 -7.48
N VAL A 35 -2.29 -0.70 -8.14
CA VAL A 35 -1.29 0.27 -7.68
C VAL A 35 -1.86 1.69 -7.67
N LYS A 36 -2.70 2.05 -8.65
CA LYS A 36 -3.43 3.32 -8.62
C LYS A 36 -4.35 3.43 -7.41
N GLY A 37 -5.04 2.35 -7.04
CA GLY A 37 -5.84 2.27 -5.81
C GLY A 37 -5.01 2.53 -4.56
N LEU A 38 -3.85 1.86 -4.43
CA LEU A 38 -2.91 2.07 -3.32
C LEU A 38 -2.41 3.52 -3.24
N LEU A 39 -2.09 4.14 -4.37
CA LEU A 39 -1.66 5.55 -4.43
C LEU A 39 -2.77 6.51 -3.99
N SER A 40 -4.01 6.22 -4.35
CA SER A 40 -5.18 7.00 -3.95
C SER A 40 -5.37 6.92 -2.44
N LYS A 41 -5.42 5.70 -1.89
CA LYS A 41 -5.54 5.47 -0.43
C LYS A 41 -4.36 6.04 0.36
N THR A 42 -3.14 5.95 -0.17
CA THR A 42 -1.97 6.64 0.42
C THR A 42 -2.20 8.14 0.51
N SER A 43 -2.74 8.75 -0.54
CA SER A 43 -2.99 10.19 -0.56
C SER A 43 -4.05 10.59 0.48
N GLU A 44 -5.08 9.77 0.69
CA GLU A 44 -6.06 9.97 1.77
C GLU A 44 -5.42 9.91 3.17
N ILE A 45 -4.49 8.96 3.40
CA ILE A 45 -3.75 8.85 4.67
C ILE A 45 -2.92 10.11 4.93
N ILE A 46 -2.20 10.58 3.90
CA ILE A 46 -1.32 11.76 4.01
C ILE A 46 -2.11 13.04 4.20
N GLN A 47 -3.29 13.19 3.59
CA GLN A 47 -4.17 14.34 3.85
C GLN A 47 -4.54 14.44 5.33
N LYS A 48 -4.77 13.31 6.02
CA LYS A 48 -5.06 13.27 7.46
C LYS A 48 -3.81 13.37 8.34
N ASN A 49 -2.64 13.10 7.78
CA ASN A 49 -1.36 13.01 8.50
C ASN A 49 -0.23 13.66 7.69
N PRO A 50 -0.27 14.99 7.47
CA PRO A 50 0.61 15.66 6.49
C PRO A 50 2.09 15.64 6.84
N SER A 51 2.46 15.35 8.09
CA SER A 51 3.85 15.22 8.55
C SER A 51 4.50 13.88 8.19
N LEU A 52 3.72 12.88 7.76
CA LEU A 52 4.25 11.56 7.42
C LEU A 52 4.90 11.55 6.04
N ASN A 53 5.93 10.72 5.87
CA ASN A 53 6.57 10.52 4.58
C ASN A 53 5.64 9.72 3.64
N LYS A 54 5.13 10.37 2.58
CA LYS A 54 4.22 9.76 1.60
C LYS A 54 4.78 8.50 0.92
N GLU A 55 6.08 8.46 0.64
CA GLU A 55 6.71 7.34 -0.06
C GLU A 55 6.85 6.13 0.87
N LEU A 56 7.17 6.37 2.14
CA LEU A 56 7.20 5.32 3.16
C LEU A 56 5.81 4.71 3.37
N ILE A 57 4.76 5.53 3.47
CA ILE A 57 3.38 5.04 3.59
C ILE A 57 2.99 4.22 2.36
N PHE A 58 3.25 4.73 1.15
CA PHE A 58 2.95 3.99 -0.08
C PHE A 58 3.69 2.64 -0.12
N HIS A 59 4.97 2.63 0.26
CA HIS A 59 5.77 1.41 0.33
C HIS A 59 5.18 0.39 1.33
N GLN A 60 4.85 0.83 2.55
CA GLN A 60 4.25 -0.04 3.58
C GLN A 60 2.89 -0.60 3.15
N MET A 61 2.04 0.24 2.55
CA MET A 61 0.77 -0.18 1.98
C MET A 61 0.97 -1.27 0.92
N SER A 62 1.90 -1.04 -0.01
CA SER A 62 2.18 -1.99 -1.10
C SER A 62 2.67 -3.33 -0.57
N THR A 63 3.60 -3.31 0.39
CA THR A 63 4.13 -4.54 1.01
C THR A 63 3.04 -5.38 1.69
N GLN A 64 2.13 -4.76 2.45
CA GLN A 64 1.00 -5.48 3.06
C GLN A 64 0.01 -5.98 2.01
N ALA A 65 -0.28 -5.14 1.01
CA ALA A 65 -1.21 -5.45 -0.07
C ALA A 65 -0.79 -6.67 -0.88
N PHE A 66 0.51 -6.85 -1.15
CA PHE A 66 0.99 -7.99 -1.94
C PHE A 66 0.82 -9.33 -1.25
N GLY A 67 0.99 -9.39 0.08
CA GLY A 67 0.72 -10.61 0.84
C GLY A 67 -0.74 -11.05 0.72
N LEU A 68 -1.66 -10.08 0.72
CA LEU A 68 -3.09 -10.35 0.56
C LEU A 68 -3.46 -10.64 -0.90
N TYR A 69 -2.91 -9.89 -1.84
CA TYR A 69 -3.17 -10.06 -3.27
C TYR A 69 -2.72 -11.43 -3.79
N HIS A 70 -1.73 -12.07 -3.15
CA HIS A 70 -1.36 -13.44 -3.48
C HIS A 70 -2.46 -14.47 -3.16
N SER A 71 -3.32 -14.19 -2.18
CA SER A 71 -4.30 -15.15 -1.63
C SER A 71 -5.77 -14.78 -1.86
N LYS A 72 -6.04 -13.55 -2.30
CA LYS A 72 -7.38 -13.02 -2.54
C LYS A 72 -7.49 -12.39 -3.93
N ASP A 73 -8.67 -12.48 -4.55
CA ASP A 73 -8.95 -11.87 -5.86
C ASP A 73 -9.70 -10.54 -5.75
N GLU A 74 -10.28 -10.23 -4.59
CA GLU A 74 -11.07 -9.02 -4.35
C GLU A 74 -10.16 -7.81 -4.05
N THR A 75 -9.71 -7.15 -5.12
CA THR A 75 -8.83 -5.97 -5.06
C THR A 75 -9.33 -4.88 -4.11
N GLU A 76 -10.62 -4.55 -4.13
CA GLU A 76 -11.20 -3.49 -3.29
C GLU A 76 -11.14 -3.85 -1.80
N GLU A 77 -11.45 -5.10 -1.46
CA GLU A 77 -11.36 -5.60 -0.08
C GLU A 77 -9.92 -5.52 0.45
N ILE A 78 -8.94 -5.84 -0.39
CA ILE A 78 -7.51 -5.74 -0.05
C ILE A 78 -7.14 -4.27 0.23
N LEU A 79 -7.55 -3.34 -0.64
CA LEU A 79 -7.25 -1.92 -0.47
C LEU A 79 -7.82 -1.36 0.83
N GLU A 80 -9.06 -1.68 1.17
CA GLU A 80 -9.69 -1.23 2.43
C GLU A 80 -9.04 -1.87 3.66
N SER A 81 -8.72 -3.16 3.59
CA SER A 81 -8.04 -3.88 4.68
C SER A 81 -6.68 -3.25 5.00
N VAL A 82 -5.87 -3.00 3.97
CA VAL A 82 -4.55 -2.37 4.11
C VAL A 82 -4.67 -0.94 4.59
N PHE A 83 -5.62 -0.16 4.07
CA PHE A 83 -5.88 1.21 4.51
C PHE A 83 -6.20 1.28 5.99
N LYS A 84 -7.08 0.39 6.48
CA LYS A 84 -7.44 0.30 7.90
C LYS A 84 -6.23 -0.10 8.76
N SER A 85 -5.50 -1.12 8.35
CA SER A 85 -4.29 -1.61 9.04
C SER A 85 -3.24 -0.51 9.21
N ILE A 86 -2.90 0.19 8.13
CA ILE A 86 -1.89 1.25 8.15
C ILE A 86 -2.38 2.46 8.97
N SER A 87 -3.66 2.80 8.89
CA SER A 87 -4.23 3.87 9.72
C SER A 87 -4.10 3.58 11.21
N GLU A 88 -4.31 2.32 11.62
CA GLU A 88 -4.12 1.90 13.01
C GLU A 88 -2.64 1.94 13.42
N GLN A 89 -1.73 1.46 12.56
CA GLN A 89 -0.29 1.53 12.80
C GLN A 89 0.20 2.96 12.98
N ILE A 90 -0.34 3.91 12.21
CA ILE A 90 -0.06 5.35 12.38
C ILE A 90 -0.51 5.83 13.76
N ASN A 91 -1.71 5.46 14.22
CA ASN A 91 -2.19 5.82 15.55
C ASN A 91 -1.28 5.26 16.65
N LEU A 92 -0.93 3.98 16.57
CA LEU A 92 -0.01 3.34 17.51
C LEU A 92 1.36 4.01 17.51
N SER A 93 1.89 4.37 16.33
CA SER A 93 3.18 5.08 16.24
C SER A 93 3.15 6.46 16.91
N LYS A 94 2.02 7.16 16.87
CA LYS A 94 1.86 8.45 17.54
C LYS A 94 1.86 8.29 19.05
N ILE A 95 1.12 7.30 19.56
CA ILE A 95 1.06 6.97 20.99
C ILE A 95 2.48 6.66 21.50
N LEU A 96 3.18 5.73 20.85
CA LEU A 96 4.55 5.38 21.22
C LEU A 96 5.51 6.57 21.12
N SER A 97 5.39 7.39 20.08
CA SER A 97 6.25 8.58 19.95
C SER A 97 6.04 9.56 21.10
N GLN A 98 4.81 9.72 21.59
CA GLN A 98 4.50 10.58 22.73
C GLN A 98 5.03 9.99 24.04
N GLU A 99 4.85 8.69 24.26
CA GLU A 99 5.38 7.99 25.44
C GLU A 99 6.89 8.16 25.55
N PHE A 100 7.62 7.95 24.46
CA PHE A 100 9.09 8.00 24.46
C PHE A 100 9.67 9.41 24.32
N SER A 101 8.92 10.39 23.84
CA SER A 101 9.36 11.80 23.85
C SER A 101 9.32 12.42 25.26
N ASN A 102 8.53 11.84 26.16
CA ASN A 102 8.34 12.32 27.53
C ASN A 102 9.24 11.59 28.55
N LEU A 103 10.02 10.60 28.11
CA LEU A 103 11.07 9.96 28.91
C LEU A 103 12.29 10.88 28.92
N LYS A 104 12.34 11.81 29.88
CA LYS A 104 13.55 12.55 30.26
C LYS A 104 14.27 11.86 31.41
#